data_AF-A0A4Y7KL77-F1
#
_entry.id   AF-A0A4Y7KL77-F1
#
_cell.length_a   1.000
_cell.length_b   1.000
_cell.length_c   1.000
_cell.angle_alpha   90.00
_cell.angle_beta   90.00
_cell.angle_gamma   90.00
#
_symmetry.space_group_name_H-M   'P 1'
#
loop_
_entity.id
_entity.type
_entity.pdbx_description
1 polymer ?
#
loop_
_entity_poly.entity_id
_entity_poly.type
_entity_poly.pdbx_seq_one_letter_code
_entity_poly.pdbx_strand_id
1 'polypeptide(L)'
;MAGCAVNFEFQNYTIITSQCKGPQYPPKLCCGAFKEFACPFAEDINDLTNDCATTMFSYINLYGKYPPGLFASECREDKQGLACPDSPLGSSSEGSVSRPFSFPLVLILTVGVLLVFGQL
;
A
#
# COMPACT_ATOMS: atom_id res chain seq x y z
N MET A 1 -15.01 10.28 -23.88
CA MET A 1 -14.78 9.70 -22.55
C MET A 1 -15.87 8.67 -22.34
N ALA A 2 -15.50 7.41 -22.11
CA ALA A 2 -16.48 6.40 -21.69
C ALA A 2 -16.91 6.68 -20.24
N GLY A 3 -18.14 6.31 -19.90
CA GLY A 3 -18.59 6.34 -18.50
C GLY A 3 -17.95 5.21 -17.69
N CYS A 4 -17.74 5.43 -16.40
CA CYS A 4 -17.19 4.45 -15.50
C CYS A 4 -18.14 3.25 -15.28
N ALA A 5 -17.61 2.03 -15.41
CA ALA A 5 -18.37 0.81 -15.12
C ALA A 5 -18.56 0.58 -13.60
N VAL A 6 -17.67 1.13 -12.78
CA VAL A 6 -17.76 1.06 -11.31
C VAL A 6 -18.77 2.10 -10.82
N ASN A 7 -19.75 1.64 -10.05
CA ASN A 7 -20.74 2.53 -9.45
C ASN A 7 -20.21 3.16 -8.16
N PHE A 8 -19.43 4.23 -8.30
CA PHE A 8 -18.84 4.94 -7.16
C PHE A 8 -19.88 5.57 -6.23
N GLU A 9 -21.11 5.83 -6.66
CA GLU A 9 -22.15 6.43 -5.80
C GLU A 9 -22.43 5.60 -4.54
N PHE A 10 -22.43 4.27 -4.68
CA PHE A 10 -22.85 3.36 -3.62
C PHE A 10 -21.68 2.67 -2.89
N GLN A 11 -20.45 3.16 -3.07
CA GLN A 11 -19.28 2.61 -2.38
C GLN A 11 -19.24 3.01 -0.89
N ASN A 12 -18.51 2.26 -0.08
CA ASN A 12 -18.40 2.55 1.35
C ASN A 12 -17.33 3.61 1.63
N TYR A 13 -17.74 4.87 1.64
CA TYR A 13 -16.88 6.03 1.94
C TYR A 13 -16.44 6.12 3.40
N THR A 14 -16.98 5.30 4.30
CA THR A 14 -16.58 5.28 5.71
C THR A 14 -15.10 4.93 5.88
N ILE A 15 -14.55 4.12 4.97
CA ILE A 15 -13.11 3.78 4.94
C ILE A 15 -12.26 5.05 4.96
N ILE A 16 -12.64 6.06 4.16
CA ILE A 16 -11.95 7.35 4.08
C ILE A 16 -12.40 8.27 5.23
N THR A 17 -13.70 8.49 5.39
CA THR A 17 -14.24 9.54 6.27
C THR A 17 -14.06 9.27 7.76
N SER A 18 -13.89 8.00 8.17
CA SER A 18 -13.60 7.65 9.56
C SER A 18 -12.15 7.95 9.97
N GLN A 19 -11.22 7.96 9.00
CA GLN A 19 -9.77 8.05 9.23
C GLN A 19 -9.19 9.41 8.82
N CYS A 20 -9.58 9.93 7.66
CA CYS A 20 -9.10 11.20 7.11
C CYS A 20 -9.99 12.35 7.58
N LYS A 21 -9.59 13.04 8.65
CA LYS A 21 -10.39 14.12 9.25
C LYS A 21 -9.68 15.47 9.21
N GLY A 22 -10.44 16.50 8.92
CA GLY A 22 -10.00 17.89 8.98
C GLY A 22 -9.87 18.40 10.43
N PRO A 23 -9.27 19.59 10.62
CA PRO A 23 -8.82 20.50 9.57
C PRO A 23 -7.40 20.20 9.03
N GLN A 24 -6.58 19.45 9.78
CA GLN A 24 -5.19 19.18 9.39
C GLN A 24 -5.02 18.10 8.31
N TYR A 25 -6.00 17.20 8.12
CA TYR A 25 -5.93 16.10 7.15
C TYR A 25 -4.57 15.35 7.19
N PRO A 26 -4.27 14.64 8.28
CA PRO A 26 -2.96 14.01 8.48
C PRO A 26 -2.59 13.06 7.32
N PRO A 27 -1.51 13.32 6.57
CA PRO A 27 -1.23 12.64 5.29
C PRO A 27 -1.16 11.12 5.41
N LYS A 28 -0.49 10.61 6.44
CA LYS A 28 -0.36 9.16 6.67
C LYS A 28 -1.72 8.46 6.80
N LEU A 29 -2.67 9.06 7.52
CA LEU A 29 -4.01 8.50 7.70
C LEU A 29 -4.85 8.68 6.44
N CYS A 30 -4.80 9.86 5.83
CA CYS A 30 -5.57 10.17 4.62
C CYS A 30 -5.14 9.31 3.43
N CYS A 31 -3.85 9.17 3.20
CA CYS A 31 -3.32 8.37 2.09
C CYS A 31 -3.45 6.87 2.33
N GLY A 32 -3.31 6.41 3.58
CA GLY A 32 -3.60 5.01 3.92
C GLY A 32 -5.06 4.64 3.65
N ALA A 33 -6.00 5.45 4.14
CA ALA A 33 -7.42 5.24 3.93
C ALA A 33 -7.83 5.38 2.46
N PHE A 34 -7.21 6.32 1.72
CA PHE A 34 -7.43 6.46 0.28
C PHE A 34 -6.94 5.23 -0.49
N LYS A 35 -5.76 4.68 -0.17
CA LYS A 35 -5.28 3.42 -0.77
C LYS A 35 -6.23 2.27 -0.50
N GLU A 36 -6.66 2.09 0.75
CA GLU A 36 -7.60 1.02 1.13
C GLU A 36 -8.90 1.08 0.31
N PHE A 37 -9.40 2.29 0.07
CA PHE A 37 -10.59 2.51 -0.75
C PHE A 37 -10.35 2.35 -2.26
N ALA A 38 -9.27 2.93 -2.80
CA ALA A 38 -9.07 3.07 -4.25
C ALA A 38 -8.38 1.87 -4.90
N CYS A 39 -7.51 1.16 -4.17
CA CYS A 39 -6.73 0.07 -4.73
C CYS A 39 -7.54 -1.11 -5.31
N PRO A 40 -8.71 -1.48 -4.76
CA PRO A 40 -9.58 -2.47 -5.40
C PRO A 40 -10.07 -2.07 -6.80
N PHE A 41 -9.99 -0.79 -7.16
CA PHE A 41 -10.45 -0.24 -8.44
C PHE A 41 -9.30 0.34 -9.28
N ALA A 42 -8.05 -0.06 -8.97
CA ALA A 42 -6.85 0.53 -9.57
C ALA A 42 -6.83 0.42 -11.11
N GLU A 43 -7.34 -0.67 -11.68
CA GLU A 43 -7.40 -0.85 -13.14
C GLU A 43 -8.35 0.17 -13.78
N ASP A 44 -9.56 0.31 -13.24
CA ASP A 44 -10.58 1.22 -13.76
C ASP A 44 -10.18 2.69 -13.63
N ILE A 45 -9.64 3.10 -12.47
CA ILE A 45 -9.28 4.50 -12.21
C ILE A 45 -7.99 4.93 -12.90
N ASN A 46 -7.15 3.99 -13.35
CA ASN A 46 -5.93 4.30 -14.12
C ASN A 46 -6.16 4.23 -15.64
N ASP A 47 -7.33 3.79 -16.10
CA ASP A 47 -7.69 3.82 -17.51
C ASP A 47 -8.10 5.24 -17.94
N LEU A 48 -7.20 5.88 -18.71
CA LEU A 48 -7.36 7.25 -19.20
C LEU A 48 -8.46 7.41 -20.26
N THR A 49 -9.11 6.33 -20.69
CA THR A 49 -10.20 6.37 -21.68
C THR A 49 -11.59 6.52 -21.06
N ASN A 50 -11.70 6.36 -19.74
CA ASN A 50 -12.94 6.45 -18.97
C ASN A 50 -12.89 7.59 -17.92
N ASP A 51 -14.03 7.90 -17.30
CA ASP A 51 -14.16 8.95 -16.28
C ASP A 51 -14.10 8.46 -14.82
N CYS A 52 -13.68 7.20 -14.57
CA CYS A 52 -13.69 6.58 -13.24
C CYS A 52 -12.93 7.38 -12.19
N ALA A 53 -11.73 7.88 -12.49
CA ALA A 53 -10.96 8.69 -11.52
C ALA A 53 -11.70 9.97 -11.12
N THR A 54 -12.26 10.69 -12.10
CA THR A 54 -13.00 11.93 -11.86
C THR A 54 -14.28 11.66 -11.08
N THR A 55 -15.01 10.60 -11.44
CA THR A 55 -16.24 10.17 -10.75
C THR A 55 -15.94 9.77 -9.30
N MET A 56 -14.89 8.97 -9.08
CA MET A 56 -14.43 8.56 -7.75
C MET A 56 -14.11 9.79 -6.88
N PHE A 57 -13.26 10.70 -7.35
CA PHE A 57 -12.89 11.88 -6.58
C PHE A 57 -14.08 12.80 -6.30
N SER A 58 -15.06 12.89 -7.21
CA SER A 58 -16.27 13.67 -7.00
C SER A 58 -17.06 13.17 -5.79
N TYR A 59 -17.31 11.86 -5.69
CA TYR A 59 -18.03 11.29 -4.55
C TYR A 59 -17.20 11.27 -3.26
N ILE A 60 -15.88 11.05 -3.33
CA ILE A 60 -14.98 11.19 -2.17
C ILE A 60 -15.13 12.60 -1.58
N ASN A 61 -15.03 13.64 -2.42
CA ASN A 61 -15.12 15.02 -1.98
C ASN A 61 -16.52 15.36 -1.47
N LEU A 62 -17.57 14.85 -2.13
CA LEU A 62 -18.96 15.08 -1.75
C LEU A 62 -19.27 14.51 -0.35
N TYR A 63 -18.98 13.21 -0.13
CA TYR A 63 -19.33 12.54 1.12
C TYR A 63 -18.40 12.91 2.27
N GLY A 64 -17.12 13.12 1.98
CA GLY A 64 -16.12 13.52 2.98
C GLY A 64 -16.05 15.02 3.25
N LYS A 65 -16.70 15.85 2.42
CA LYS A 65 -16.57 17.32 2.43
C LYS A 65 -15.11 17.77 2.30
N TYR A 66 -14.31 17.04 1.52
CA TYR A 66 -12.89 17.33 1.34
C TYR A 66 -12.66 18.49 0.38
N PRO A 67 -11.62 19.32 0.62
CA PRO A 67 -11.22 20.32 -0.34
C PRO A 67 -10.72 19.66 -1.64
N PRO A 68 -11.01 20.25 -2.81
CA PRO A 68 -10.52 19.73 -4.08
C PRO A 68 -9.00 19.61 -4.08
N GLY A 69 -8.50 18.47 -4.56
CA GLY A 69 -7.06 18.23 -4.69
C GLY A 69 -6.35 17.72 -3.42
N LEU A 70 -7.04 17.56 -2.28
CA LEU A 70 -6.44 17.08 -1.03
C LEU A 70 -5.58 15.82 -1.22
N PHE A 71 -6.16 14.77 -1.81
CA PHE A 71 -5.43 13.51 -1.98
C PHE A 71 -4.29 13.63 -3.01
N ALA A 72 -4.43 14.50 -4.02
CA ALA A 72 -3.38 14.73 -5.01
C ALA A 72 -2.21 15.58 -4.47
N SER A 73 -2.45 16.39 -3.43
CA SER A 73 -1.42 17.15 -2.73
C SER A 73 -0.73 16.31 -1.66
N GLU A 74 -1.51 15.58 -0.85
CA GLU A 74 -0.99 14.85 0.31
C GLU A 74 -0.40 13.48 -0.06
N CYS A 75 -0.93 12.80 -1.08
CA CYS A 75 -0.61 11.41 -1.38
C CYS A 75 0.31 11.29 -2.59
N ARG A 76 1.61 11.44 -2.35
CA ARG A 76 2.67 11.22 -3.34
C ARG A 76 3.75 10.35 -2.72
N GLU A 77 4.04 9.22 -3.35
CA GLU A 77 5.14 8.35 -2.93
C GLU A 77 6.32 8.54 -3.89
N ASP A 78 6.10 8.25 -5.16
CA ASP A 78 7.14 8.30 -6.18
C ASP A 78 6.65 8.93 -7.49
N LYS A 79 7.53 8.99 -8.50
CA LYS A 79 7.21 9.52 -9.84
C LYS A 79 6.12 8.73 -10.56
N GLN A 80 5.88 7.48 -10.17
CA GLN A 80 4.82 6.62 -10.68
C GLN A 80 3.45 6.86 -10.01
N GLY A 81 3.38 7.74 -9.00
CA GLY A 81 2.13 8.03 -8.29
C GLY A 81 2.07 7.34 -6.94
N LEU A 82 0.94 6.67 -6.68
CA LEU A 82 0.61 6.06 -5.39
C LEU A 82 0.54 4.54 -5.56
N ALA A 83 1.43 3.80 -4.90
CA ALA A 83 1.50 2.35 -5.06
C ALA A 83 0.43 1.65 -4.22
N CYS A 84 -0.31 0.74 -4.84
CA CYS A 84 -1.21 -0.16 -4.12
C CYS A 84 -0.42 -1.31 -3.48
N PRO A 85 -0.75 -1.72 -2.25
CA PRO A 85 -0.12 -2.89 -1.65
C PRO A 85 -0.45 -4.14 -2.48
N ASP A 86 0.49 -5.08 -2.57
CA ASP A 86 0.24 -6.39 -3.16
C ASP A 86 -0.95 -7.04 -2.46
N SER A 87 -1.96 -7.43 -3.23
CA SER A 87 -3.08 -8.19 -2.69
C SER A 87 -2.55 -9.45 -2.00
N PRO A 88 -3.05 -9.86 -0.82
CA PRO A 88 -2.71 -11.15 -0.23
C PRO A 88 -3.15 -12.33 -1.12
N LEU A 89 -3.87 -12.09 -2.23
CA LEU A 89 -4.21 -13.07 -3.23
C LEU A 89 -3.51 -12.75 -4.56
N GLY A 90 -2.39 -13.43 -4.81
CA GLY A 90 -1.72 -13.43 -6.11
C GLY A 90 -0.23 -13.14 -6.03
N SER A 91 0.55 -14.13 -5.61
CA SER A 91 1.99 -14.13 -5.80
C SER A 91 2.32 -14.10 -7.30
N SER A 92 2.72 -12.94 -7.82
CA SER A 92 3.66 -12.88 -8.92
C SER A 92 5.04 -13.11 -8.32
N SER A 93 5.51 -14.34 -8.44
CA SER A 93 6.85 -14.74 -8.05
C SER A 93 7.90 -14.04 -8.93
N GLU A 94 8.52 -12.99 -8.41
CA GLU A 94 9.89 -12.62 -8.76
C GLU A 94 10.76 -12.66 -7.50
N GLY A 95 11.74 -13.57 -7.54
CA GLY A 95 12.51 -13.99 -6.39
C GLY A 95 13.37 -12.88 -5.80
N SER A 96 13.03 -12.48 -4.58
CA SER A 96 14.04 -12.01 -3.63
C SER A 96 14.31 -13.11 -2.63
N VAL A 97 15.51 -13.69 -2.71
CA VAL A 97 16.05 -14.57 -1.66
C VAL A 97 16.23 -13.73 -0.41
N SER A 98 15.19 -13.67 0.41
CA SER A 98 15.25 -13.11 1.76
C SER A 98 15.95 -14.12 2.66
N ARG A 99 17.23 -13.87 2.99
CA ARG A 99 17.92 -14.55 4.08
C ARG A 99 17.16 -14.30 5.39
N PRO A 100 16.62 -15.31 6.09
CA PRO A 100 16.09 -15.08 7.42
C PRO A 100 17.26 -15.03 8.40
N PHE A 101 17.56 -13.83 8.88
CA PHE A 101 18.22 -13.67 10.18
C PHE A 101 17.18 -14.04 11.23
N SER A 102 17.29 -15.21 11.88
CA SER A 102 16.69 -15.39 13.20
C SER A 102 17.25 -16.59 13.98
N PHE A 103 17.50 -16.29 15.27
CA PHE A 103 17.73 -17.14 16.44
C PHE A 103 19.17 -17.62 16.77
N PRO A 104 19.79 -17.05 17.82
CA PRO A 104 21.00 -17.59 18.43
C PRO A 104 20.61 -18.50 19.61
N LEU A 105 20.50 -19.81 19.40
CA LEU A 105 20.75 -20.78 20.48
C LEU A 105 20.86 -22.19 19.89
N VAL A 106 21.83 -22.94 20.42
CA VAL A 106 21.89 -24.40 20.48
C VAL A 106 22.64 -25.13 19.34
N LEU A 107 23.91 -25.40 19.66
CA LEU A 107 24.62 -26.69 19.56
C LEU A 107 25.49 -27.04 18.32
N ILE A 108 26.78 -27.21 18.66
CA ILE A 108 27.72 -28.26 18.23
C ILE A 108 28.48 -28.00 16.93
N LEU A 109 29.79 -27.75 17.07
CA LEU A 109 30.84 -28.60 16.48
C LEU A 109 32.17 -28.36 17.22
N THR A 110 32.36 -29.13 18.27
CA THR A 110 33.70 -29.50 18.75
C THR A 110 34.39 -30.31 17.65
N VAL A 111 35.60 -29.91 17.24
CA VAL A 111 36.79 -30.73 16.92
C VAL A 111 37.80 -29.77 16.27
N GLY A 112 38.82 -29.33 17.00
CA GLY A 112 39.86 -28.46 16.43
C GLY A 112 40.93 -27.92 17.37
N VAL A 113 40.89 -28.24 18.68
CA VAL A 113 41.87 -27.74 19.65
C VAL A 113 42.74 -28.86 20.26
N LEU A 114 42.54 -30.12 19.87
CA LEU A 114 43.29 -31.27 20.42
C LEU A 114 44.54 -31.71 19.64
N LEU A 115 45.00 -30.96 18.62
CA LEU A 115 46.15 -31.38 17.80
C LEU A 115 47.40 -30.48 17.86
N VAL A 116 47.51 -29.52 18.79
CA VAL A 116 48.75 -28.72 18.94
C VAL A 116 49.39 -28.82 20.35
N PHE A 117 48.76 -29.51 21.31
CA PHE A 117 49.39 -29.86 22.59
C PHE A 117 50.11 -31.23 22.56
N GLY A 118 50.53 -31.68 21.37
CA GLY A 118 51.16 -32.97 21.13
C GLY A 118 52.54 -32.85 20.48
N GLN A 119 53.42 -32.01 21.03
CA GLN A 119 54.88 -31.92 20.80
C GLN A 119 55.34 -30.84 21.79
N LEU A 120 55.73 -31.20 23.01
CA LEU A 120 57.13 -31.49 23.37
C LEU A 120 58.14 -30.69 22.56
#